data_AF-A0A7X8Z8E0-F1
#
_entry.id   AF-A0A7X8Z8E0-F1
#
_cell.length_a   1.000
_cell.length_b   1.000
_cell.length_c   1.000
_cell.angle_alpha   90.00
_cell.angle_beta   90.00
_cell.angle_gamma   90.00
#
_symmetry.space_group_name_H-M   'P 1'
#
loop_
_entity.id
_entity.type
_entity.pdbx_description
1 polymer ?
#
loop_
_entity_poly.entity_id
_entity_poly.type
_entity_poly.pdbx_seq_one_letter_code
_entity_poly.pdbx_strand_id
1 'polypeptide(L)'
;MYDSLCRKHNDMNYNKYRSFMKNIPYDSVTYNDCDFTSIEISSDTDFDEAHPAGTNLSDMVRFMSYSPYPFIMSGYKSYFYYDSAAQSESFNNYMPFYIGGEAFRSETAATCYPIDKMVKDLVPEDLILVGHDGPGLIGMLCFEQLPSSAGEHTITVKIYTDNDKVLSNTIKMTFSQ
;
A
#
# COMPACT_ATOMS: atom_id res chain seq x y z
N MET A 1 19.93 10.35 -9.34
CA MET A 1 18.57 9.96 -8.88
C MET A 1 18.64 9.16 -7.59
N TYR A 2 19.29 7.98 -7.58
CA TYR A 2 19.43 7.12 -6.38
C TYR A 2 19.91 7.84 -5.10
N ASP A 3 21.09 8.47 -5.10
CA ASP A 3 21.59 9.16 -3.89
C ASP A 3 20.70 10.31 -3.40
N SER A 4 19.89 10.89 -4.28
CA SER A 4 18.93 11.94 -3.90
C SER A 4 17.76 11.33 -3.14
N LEU A 5 17.27 10.17 -3.59
CA LEU A 5 16.23 9.40 -2.90
C LEU A 5 16.75 8.89 -1.55
N CYS A 6 17.96 8.34 -1.49
CA CYS A 6 18.58 7.93 -0.23
C CYS A 6 18.64 9.09 0.78
N ARG A 7 19.07 10.29 0.35
CA ARG A 7 19.07 11.47 1.22
C ARG A 7 17.66 11.90 1.64
N LYS A 8 16.69 11.88 0.73
CA LYS A 8 15.29 12.23 1.00
C LYS A 8 14.71 11.38 2.13
N HIS A 9 15.00 10.08 2.13
CA HIS A 9 14.45 9.13 3.12
C HIS A 9 15.39 8.84 4.29
N ASN A 10 16.51 9.58 4.41
CA ASN A 10 17.55 9.33 5.41
C ASN A 10 18.14 7.89 5.35
N ASP A 11 18.12 7.27 4.17
CA ASP A 11 18.68 5.95 3.91
C ASP A 11 20.17 6.04 3.52
N MET A 12 21.01 6.46 4.47
CA MET A 12 22.40 6.81 4.18
C MET A 12 23.44 5.85 4.76
N ASN A 13 23.05 4.95 5.66
CA ASN A 13 24.01 4.09 6.39
C ASN A 13 23.71 2.60 6.23
N TYR A 14 22.86 2.21 5.27
CA TYR A 14 22.57 0.80 5.03
C TYR A 14 23.82 0.07 4.53
N ASN A 15 24.27 -0.93 5.29
CA ASN A 15 25.56 -1.57 5.11
C ASN A 15 25.46 -3.04 4.65
N LYS A 16 24.27 -3.53 4.30
CA LYS A 16 24.11 -4.88 3.73
C LYS A 16 24.42 -4.88 2.24
N TYR A 17 24.92 -6.02 1.74
CA TYR A 17 25.09 -6.23 0.31
C TYR A 17 23.74 -6.16 -0.39
N ARG A 18 23.68 -5.35 -1.47
CA ARG A 18 22.55 -5.34 -2.39
C ARG A 18 22.53 -6.70 -3.11
N SER A 19 21.46 -7.47 -2.90
CA SER A 19 21.19 -8.66 -3.70
C SER A 19 20.37 -8.23 -4.91
N PHE A 20 20.86 -8.54 -6.10
CA PHE A 20 20.07 -8.40 -7.32
C PHE A 20 19.44 -9.75 -7.64
N MET A 21 18.17 -9.75 -8.05
CA MET A 21 17.54 -10.98 -8.54
C MET A 21 18.37 -11.54 -9.70
N LYS A 22 18.92 -12.74 -9.49
CA LYS A 22 19.75 -13.42 -10.48
C LYS A 22 18.93 -13.63 -11.75
N ASN A 23 19.48 -13.25 -12.90
CA ASN A 23 18.86 -13.34 -14.24
C ASN A 23 17.71 -12.34 -14.51
N ILE A 24 17.55 -11.29 -13.70
CA ILE A 24 16.67 -10.16 -14.03
C ILE A 24 17.54 -9.00 -14.53
N PRO A 25 17.39 -8.56 -15.79
CA PRO A 25 18.09 -7.39 -16.31
C PRO A 25 17.90 -6.17 -15.40
N TYR A 26 18.96 -5.41 -15.15
CA TYR A 26 18.92 -4.27 -14.22
C TYR A 26 17.86 -3.22 -14.61
N ASP A 27 17.63 -3.06 -15.92
CA ASP A 27 16.63 -2.20 -16.54
C ASP A 27 15.19 -2.73 -16.46
N SER A 28 15.00 -3.98 -16.04
CA SER A 28 13.66 -4.59 -15.87
C SER A 28 13.08 -4.45 -14.46
N VAL A 29 13.83 -3.84 -13.53
CA VAL A 29 13.34 -3.56 -12.17
C VAL A 29 12.88 -2.10 -12.08
N THR A 30 11.60 -1.91 -11.82
CA THR A 30 11.01 -0.58 -11.59
C THR A 30 11.00 -0.26 -10.10
N TYR A 31 11.37 0.97 -9.74
CA TYR A 31 11.29 1.50 -8.39
C TYR A 31 10.34 2.69 -8.37
N ASN A 32 9.67 2.92 -7.25
CA ASN A 32 8.88 4.13 -7.07
C ASN A 32 9.81 5.36 -7.17
N ASP A 33 9.47 6.31 -8.02
CA ASP A 33 10.23 7.55 -8.23
C ASP A 33 9.72 8.71 -7.35
N CYS A 34 8.60 8.49 -6.65
CA CYS A 34 7.94 9.44 -5.76
C CYS A 34 7.21 8.73 -4.61
N ASP A 35 6.90 9.48 -3.56
CA ASP A 35 6.03 9.00 -2.48
C ASP A 35 4.58 9.38 -2.76
N PHE A 36 3.66 8.63 -2.17
CA PHE A 36 2.27 9.02 -2.16
C PHE A 36 2.00 9.93 -0.96
N THR A 37 1.04 10.84 -1.10
CA THR A 37 0.65 11.76 -0.01
C THR A 37 -0.78 11.50 0.44
N SER A 38 -1.65 11.04 -0.47
CA SER A 38 -3.04 10.69 -0.16
C SER A 38 -3.64 9.82 -1.26
N ILE A 39 -4.74 9.15 -0.91
CA ILE A 39 -5.54 8.34 -1.82
C ILE A 39 -6.99 8.80 -1.71
N GLU A 40 -7.66 8.98 -2.84
CA GLU A 40 -9.10 9.22 -2.92
C GLU A 40 -9.76 8.10 -3.72
N ILE A 41 -10.91 7.65 -3.24
CA ILE A 41 -11.71 6.60 -3.88
C ILE A 41 -13.14 7.12 -3.98
N SER A 42 -13.76 7.00 -5.15
CA SER A 42 -15.17 7.37 -5.36
C SER A 42 -15.84 6.39 -6.30
N SER A 43 -17.16 6.28 -6.21
CA SER A 43 -17.99 5.52 -7.17
C SER A 43 -18.78 6.46 -8.07
N ASP A 44 -19.07 6.05 -9.30
CA ASP A 44 -20.02 6.73 -10.20
C ASP A 44 -21.50 6.51 -9.83
N THR A 45 -21.76 5.65 -8.86
CA THR A 45 -23.09 5.23 -8.41
C THR A 45 -23.18 5.41 -6.89
N ASP A 46 -24.37 5.68 -6.37
CA ASP A 46 -24.61 5.74 -4.93
C ASP A 46 -24.17 4.42 -4.28
N PHE A 47 -23.28 4.51 -3.29
CA PHE A 47 -22.78 3.33 -2.58
C PHE A 47 -23.74 2.94 -1.46
N ASP A 48 -24.23 3.95 -0.73
CA ASP A 48 -25.30 3.87 0.26
C ASP A 48 -25.94 5.27 0.43
N GLU A 49 -26.86 5.43 1.39
CA GLU A 49 -27.55 6.72 1.65
C GLU A 49 -26.59 7.84 2.09
N ALA A 50 -25.51 7.52 2.81
CA ALA A 50 -24.50 8.48 3.26
C ALA A 50 -23.46 8.79 2.17
N HIS A 51 -23.35 7.94 1.16
CA HIS A 51 -22.36 8.03 0.09
C HIS A 51 -22.99 8.07 -1.32
N PRO A 52 -23.63 9.20 -1.70
CA PRO A 52 -24.09 9.41 -3.08
C PRO A 52 -22.94 9.35 -4.10
N ALA A 53 -23.27 9.09 -5.36
CA ALA A 53 -22.33 9.05 -6.47
C ALA A 53 -21.34 10.23 -6.46
N GLY A 54 -20.06 9.92 -6.58
CA GLY A 54 -18.95 10.87 -6.57
C GLY A 54 -18.44 11.26 -5.18
N THR A 55 -19.08 10.83 -4.09
CA THR A 55 -18.53 11.02 -2.74
C THR A 55 -17.29 10.16 -2.49
N ASN A 56 -16.46 10.61 -1.54
CA ASN A 56 -15.26 9.91 -1.14
C ASN A 56 -15.62 8.71 -0.25
N LEU A 57 -15.10 7.54 -0.60
CA LEU A 57 -15.31 6.24 0.07
C LEU A 57 -14.15 5.85 1.00
N SER A 58 -13.28 6.80 1.36
CA SER A 58 -12.08 6.54 2.17
C SER A 58 -12.35 5.93 3.55
N ASP A 59 -13.55 6.06 4.09
CA ASP A 59 -13.98 5.55 5.38
C ASP A 59 -14.41 4.08 5.36
N MET A 60 -14.63 3.52 4.17
CA MET A 60 -15.02 2.12 3.94
C MET A 60 -13.97 1.33 3.15
N VAL A 61 -12.94 2.00 2.61
CA VAL A 61 -11.83 1.34 1.92
C VAL A 61 -10.61 1.28 2.83
N ARG A 62 -10.04 0.09 2.96
CA ARG A 62 -8.77 -0.17 3.63
C ARG A 62 -7.64 -0.22 2.61
N PHE A 63 -6.53 0.44 2.93
CA PHE A 63 -5.28 0.33 2.19
C PHE A 63 -4.34 -0.63 2.92
N MET A 64 -3.85 -1.62 2.17
CA MET A 64 -2.92 -2.62 2.67
C MET A 64 -1.65 -2.62 1.84
N SER A 65 -0.52 -2.42 2.49
CA SER A 65 0.79 -2.47 1.84
C SER A 65 1.90 -2.68 2.87
N TYR A 66 3.13 -2.39 2.49
CA TYR A 66 4.33 -2.47 3.30
C TYR A 66 5.21 -1.24 3.05
N SER A 67 6.03 -0.90 4.03
CA SER A 67 7.06 0.12 3.87
C SER A 67 8.31 -0.21 4.68
N PRO A 68 9.53 -0.07 4.10
CA PRO A 68 10.77 -0.13 4.85
C PRO A 68 11.05 1.17 5.63
N TYR A 69 10.22 2.21 5.48
CA TYR A 69 10.47 3.52 6.08
C TYR A 69 10.63 3.48 7.60
N PRO A 70 9.80 2.76 8.39
CA PRO A 70 10.02 2.66 9.83
C PRO A 70 11.35 1.99 10.21
N PHE A 71 11.79 0.98 9.44
CA PHE A 71 13.09 0.34 9.65
C PHE A 71 14.24 1.32 9.39
N ILE A 72 14.18 2.09 8.29
CA ILE A 72 15.17 3.12 7.97
C ILE A 72 15.22 4.19 9.07
N MET A 73 14.04 4.70 9.48
CA MET A 73 13.95 5.74 10.51
C MET A 73 14.40 5.27 11.90
N SER A 74 14.36 3.97 12.17
CA SER A 74 14.95 3.37 13.37
C SER A 74 16.49 3.33 13.36
N GLY A 75 17.12 3.74 12.26
CA GLY A 75 18.55 3.55 12.03
C GLY A 75 18.93 2.09 11.79
N TYR A 76 18.05 1.34 11.11
CA TYR A 76 18.20 -0.09 10.76
C TYR A 76 18.25 -1.04 11.96
N LYS A 77 17.50 -0.74 13.03
CA LYS A 77 17.55 -1.47 14.31
C LYS A 77 16.24 -2.11 14.73
N SER A 78 15.11 -1.54 14.33
CA SER A 78 13.78 -2.04 14.68
C SER A 78 13.26 -2.95 13.58
N TYR A 79 13.06 -4.23 13.90
CA TYR A 79 12.47 -5.18 12.97
C TYR A 79 10.99 -5.37 13.31
N PHE A 80 10.19 -5.58 12.28
CA PHE A 80 8.80 -5.98 12.44
C PHE A 80 8.72 -7.49 12.64
N TYR A 81 7.86 -7.91 13.56
CA TYR A 81 7.49 -9.32 13.76
C TYR A 81 5.98 -9.38 13.62
N TYR A 82 5.50 -10.24 12.73
CA TYR A 82 4.09 -10.31 12.42
C TYR A 82 3.27 -10.86 13.60
N ASP A 83 2.16 -10.20 13.90
CA ASP A 83 1.19 -10.62 14.90
C ASP A 83 -0.22 -10.52 14.30
N SER A 84 -0.81 -11.66 13.94
CA SER A 84 -2.14 -11.68 13.33
C SER A 84 -3.21 -11.02 14.20
N ALA A 85 -3.05 -10.97 15.52
CA ALA A 85 -4.00 -10.30 16.41
C ALA A 85 -3.91 -8.77 16.34
N ALA A 86 -2.79 -8.22 15.85
CA ALA A 86 -2.59 -6.78 15.67
C ALA A 86 -3.04 -6.28 14.28
N GLN A 87 -3.34 -7.19 13.35
CA GLN A 87 -3.73 -6.90 11.97
C GLN A 87 -5.21 -7.15 11.72
N SER A 88 -5.79 -6.42 10.78
CA SER A 88 -7.18 -6.57 10.35
C SER A 88 -7.42 -7.94 9.71
N GLU A 89 -8.68 -8.37 9.74
CA GLU A 89 -9.09 -9.60 9.07
C GLU A 89 -8.77 -9.55 7.56
N SER A 90 -9.07 -8.42 6.90
CA SER A 90 -8.72 -8.18 5.49
C SER A 90 -7.22 -8.34 5.25
N PHE A 91 -6.38 -7.78 6.10
CA PHE A 91 -4.93 -7.91 5.97
C PHE A 91 -4.48 -9.36 6.07
N ASN A 92 -4.96 -10.07 7.09
CA ASN A 92 -4.62 -11.47 7.34
C ASN A 92 -5.16 -12.40 6.24
N ASN A 93 -6.31 -12.08 5.65
CA ASN A 93 -6.91 -12.88 4.60
C ASN A 93 -6.24 -12.67 3.26
N TYR A 94 -5.89 -11.44 2.91
CA TYR A 94 -5.46 -11.15 1.54
C TYR A 94 -3.94 -11.08 1.40
N MET A 95 -3.24 -10.41 2.32
CA MET A 95 -1.80 -10.13 2.14
C MET A 95 -0.92 -11.40 2.05
N PRO A 96 -1.15 -12.50 2.80
CA PRO A 96 -0.34 -13.72 2.68
C PRO A 96 -0.30 -14.33 1.27
N PHE A 97 -1.37 -14.18 0.49
CA PHE A 97 -1.43 -14.68 -0.88
C PHE A 97 -0.53 -13.89 -1.85
N TYR A 98 -0.18 -12.65 -1.50
CA TYR A 98 0.56 -11.75 -2.38
C TYR A 98 2.07 -11.75 -2.14
N ILE A 99 2.48 -11.85 -0.88
CA ILE A 99 3.89 -11.75 -0.47
C ILE A 99 4.48 -13.08 0.01
N GLY A 100 3.65 -14.12 0.06
CA GLY A 100 4.04 -15.44 0.54
C GLY A 100 3.96 -15.53 2.06
N GLY A 101 3.45 -16.66 2.55
CA GLY A 101 3.17 -16.86 3.97
C GLY A 101 4.39 -16.84 4.90
N GLU A 102 5.62 -16.90 4.39
CA GLU A 102 6.82 -16.84 5.25
C GLU A 102 7.01 -15.48 5.93
N ALA A 103 6.54 -14.39 5.29
CA ALA A 103 6.54 -13.05 5.88
C ALA A 103 5.54 -12.89 7.04
N PHE A 104 4.65 -13.88 7.23
CA PHE A 104 3.58 -13.90 8.24
C PHE A 104 3.86 -14.87 9.39
N ARG A 105 5.13 -15.27 9.55
CA ARG A 105 5.56 -16.05 10.71
C ARG A 105 6.02 -15.10 11.82
N SER A 106 5.51 -15.31 13.04
CA SER A 106 5.79 -14.45 14.19
C SER A 106 7.26 -14.35 14.58
N GLU A 107 8.05 -15.36 14.22
CA GLU A 107 9.47 -15.47 14.49
C GLU A 107 10.35 -14.85 13.39
N THR A 108 9.77 -14.50 12.24
CA THR A 108 10.50 -13.91 11.11
C THR A 108 10.65 -12.40 11.33
N ALA A 109 11.89 -11.95 11.45
CA ALA A 109 12.21 -10.52 11.48
C ALA A 109 12.10 -9.91 10.07
N ALA A 110 11.15 -9.00 9.87
CA ALA A 110 10.95 -8.26 8.63
C ALA A 110 11.52 -6.84 8.71
N THR A 111 12.10 -6.36 7.61
CA THR A 111 12.55 -4.96 7.45
C THR A 111 11.46 -4.06 6.88
N CYS A 112 10.41 -4.63 6.32
CA CYS A 112 9.24 -3.90 5.85
C CYS A 112 8.09 -4.05 6.86
N TYR A 113 7.52 -2.94 7.27
CA TYR A 113 6.40 -2.86 8.21
C TYR A 113 5.09 -2.84 7.43
N PRO A 114 4.03 -3.51 7.93
CA PRO A 114 2.73 -3.48 7.27
C PRO A 114 2.09 -2.09 7.39
N ILE A 115 1.43 -1.68 6.33
CA ILE A 115 0.45 -0.60 6.32
C ILE A 115 -0.91 -1.29 6.28
N ASP A 116 -1.72 -1.11 7.32
CA ASP A 116 -3.02 -1.76 7.48
C ASP A 116 -4.01 -0.76 8.09
N LYS A 117 -4.52 0.15 7.26
CA LYS A 117 -5.33 1.29 7.72
C LYS A 117 -6.50 1.57 6.78
N MET A 118 -7.60 2.10 7.34
CA MET A 118 -8.63 2.72 6.51
C MET A 118 -8.01 3.90 5.77
N VAL A 119 -8.44 4.16 4.53
CA VAL A 119 -7.86 5.21 3.70
C VAL A 119 -8.04 6.59 4.37
N LYS A 120 -9.16 6.82 5.06
CA LYS A 120 -9.40 8.06 5.81
C LYS A 120 -8.41 8.30 6.96
N ASP A 121 -7.77 7.25 7.45
CA ASP A 121 -6.86 7.28 8.60
C ASP A 121 -5.38 7.27 8.16
N LEU A 122 -5.11 7.23 6.85
CA LEU A 122 -3.77 7.35 6.30
C LEU A 122 -3.23 8.77 6.48
N VAL A 123 -1.96 8.84 6.87
CA VAL A 123 -1.17 10.08 6.81
C VAL A 123 -0.06 9.94 5.77
N PRO A 124 0.51 11.04 5.24
CA PRO A 124 1.58 10.98 4.25
C PRO A 124 2.77 10.10 4.68
N GLU A 125 3.09 10.05 5.98
CA GLU A 125 4.18 9.22 6.51
C GLU A 125 3.92 7.71 6.35
N ASP A 126 2.66 7.28 6.32
CA ASP A 126 2.30 5.89 6.02
C ASP A 126 2.56 5.53 4.56
N LEU A 127 2.67 6.55 3.70
CA LEU A 127 2.70 6.46 2.25
C LEU A 127 4.09 6.73 1.65
N ILE A 128 5.13 6.66 2.50
CA ILE A 128 6.53 6.76 2.09
C ILE A 128 7.08 5.38 1.74
N LEU A 129 7.77 5.26 0.60
CA LEU A 129 8.42 4.03 0.14
C LEU A 129 7.48 2.81 0.09
N VAL A 130 6.24 3.02 -0.35
CA VAL A 130 5.19 1.99 -0.32
C VAL A 130 5.47 0.85 -1.30
N GLY A 131 5.31 -0.39 -0.84
CA GLY A 131 5.48 -1.61 -1.65
C GLY A 131 6.41 -2.62 -1.01
N HIS A 132 6.45 -3.81 -1.60
CA HIS A 132 7.35 -4.88 -1.17
C HIS A 132 8.60 -4.97 -2.08
N ASP A 133 9.64 -5.66 -1.60
CA ASP A 133 10.94 -5.88 -2.27
C ASP A 133 10.85 -6.73 -3.57
N GLY A 134 9.68 -6.84 -4.21
CA GLY A 134 9.43 -7.62 -5.42
C GLY A 134 8.63 -6.86 -6.49
N PRO A 135 8.80 -7.21 -7.78
CA PRO A 135 8.07 -6.55 -8.86
C PRO A 135 6.59 -6.93 -8.80
N GLY A 136 5.71 -5.95 -8.68
CA GLY A 136 4.32 -6.12 -9.12
C GLY A 136 3.22 -5.40 -8.35
N LEU A 137 3.39 -5.13 -7.04
CA LEU A 137 2.31 -4.51 -6.26
C LEU A 137 2.81 -3.43 -5.30
N ILE A 138 2.29 -2.22 -5.46
CA ILE A 138 2.51 -1.10 -4.55
C ILE A 138 1.58 -1.19 -3.33
N GLY A 139 0.44 -1.89 -3.45
CA GLY A 139 -0.51 -2.07 -2.36
C GLY A 139 -1.87 -2.53 -2.89
N MET A 140 -2.79 -2.74 -1.98
CA MET A 140 -4.14 -3.21 -2.27
C MET A 140 -5.18 -2.33 -1.57
N LEU A 141 -6.26 -2.04 -2.29
CA LEU A 141 -7.46 -1.40 -1.75
C LEU A 141 -8.53 -2.48 -1.56
N CYS A 142 -9.10 -2.55 -0.36
CA CYS A 142 -10.14 -3.51 -0.01
C CYS A 142 -11.35 -2.76 0.53
N PHE A 143 -12.52 -3.02 -0.04
CA PHE A 143 -13.79 -2.53 0.50
C PHE A 143 -14.17 -3.36 1.72
N GLU A 144 -14.25 -2.72 2.89
CA GLU A 144 -14.69 -3.34 4.15
C GLU A 144 -16.23 -3.42 4.24
N GLN A 145 -16.92 -2.75 3.33
CA GLN A 145 -18.38 -2.72 3.24
C GLN A 145 -18.80 -2.86 1.77
N LEU A 146 -19.88 -3.60 1.52
CA LEU A 146 -20.50 -3.72 0.20
C LEU A 146 -21.53 -2.61 -0.01
N PRO A 147 -21.79 -2.20 -1.25
CA PRO A 147 -22.82 -1.22 -1.53
C PRO A 147 -24.21 -1.74 -1.13
N SER A 148 -25.10 -0.81 -0.77
CA SER A 148 -26.47 -1.11 -0.34
C SER A 148 -27.32 -1.76 -1.44
N SER A 149 -26.95 -1.58 -2.70
CA SER A 149 -27.57 -2.21 -3.86
C SER A 149 -26.54 -3.00 -4.67
N ALA A 150 -26.92 -4.20 -5.11
CA ALA A 150 -26.15 -4.92 -6.13
C ALA A 150 -26.11 -4.13 -7.44
N GLY A 151 -25.00 -4.21 -8.17
CA GLY A 151 -24.84 -3.48 -9.41
C GLY A 151 -23.41 -3.36 -9.88
N GLU A 152 -23.25 -2.80 -11.08
CA GLU A 152 -21.96 -2.35 -11.59
C GLU A 152 -21.68 -0.94 -11.07
N HIS A 153 -20.50 -0.74 -10.51
CA HIS A 153 -19.96 0.56 -10.12
C HIS A 153 -18.67 0.79 -10.90
N THR A 154 -18.48 1.99 -11.42
CA THR A 154 -17.16 2.46 -11.84
C THR A 154 -16.49 3.12 -10.64
N ILE A 155 -15.49 2.45 -10.07
CA ILE A 155 -14.68 2.97 -8.99
C ILE A 155 -13.53 3.77 -9.59
N THR A 156 -13.42 5.04 -9.19
CA THR A 156 -12.28 5.91 -9.52
C THR A 156 -11.32 5.95 -8.35
N VAL A 157 -10.04 5.71 -8.62
CA VAL A 157 -8.96 5.87 -7.64
C VAL A 157 -8.05 6.99 -8.09
N LYS A 158 -7.77 7.93 -7.19
CA LYS A 158 -6.74 8.96 -7.37
C LYS A 158 -5.67 8.79 -6.31
N ILE A 159 -4.41 8.85 -6.72
CA ILE A 159 -3.25 8.85 -5.83
C ILE A 159 -2.51 10.15 -6.07
N TYR A 160 -2.33 10.92 -5.01
CA TYR A 160 -1.56 12.15 -5.00
C TYR A 160 -0.15 11.84 -4.56
N THR A 161 0.82 12.55 -5.14
CA THR A 161 2.24 12.29 -4.93
C THR A 161 2.95 13.54 -4.44
N ASP A 162 4.11 13.35 -3.83
CA ASP A 162 4.91 14.44 -3.25
C ASP A 162 5.59 15.35 -4.29
N ASN A 163 5.44 15.03 -5.58
CA ASN A 163 5.89 15.85 -6.71
C ASN A 163 4.73 16.51 -7.47
N ASP A 164 3.59 16.67 -6.81
CA ASP A 164 2.36 17.30 -7.32
C ASP A 164 1.68 16.57 -8.49
N LYS A 165 2.09 15.33 -8.82
CA LYS A 165 1.36 14.51 -9.79
C LYS A 165 0.15 13.86 -9.13
N VAL A 166 -0.92 13.74 -9.92
CA VAL A 166 -2.12 12.97 -9.60
C VAL A 166 -2.21 11.79 -10.56
N LEU A 167 -2.06 10.58 -10.05
CA LEU A 167 -2.32 9.35 -10.78
C LEU A 167 -3.79 9.02 -10.63
N SER A 168 -4.51 8.82 -11.74
CA SER A 168 -5.94 8.53 -11.72
C SER A 168 -6.27 7.39 -12.66
N ASN A 169 -7.07 6.44 -12.19
CA ASN A 169 -7.61 5.39 -13.04
C ASN A 169 -8.98 4.93 -12.53
N THR A 170 -9.69 4.18 -13.37
CA THR A 170 -11.02 3.65 -13.07
C THR A 170 -11.04 2.13 -13.23
N ILE A 171 -11.80 1.45 -12.37
CA ILE A 171 -12.09 0.03 -12.47
C ILE A 171 -13.60 -0.19 -12.38
N LYS A 172 -14.13 -1.05 -13.24
CA LYS A 172 -15.51 -1.52 -13.14
C LYS A 172 -15.58 -2.69 -12.17
N MET A 173 -16.43 -2.58 -11.17
CA MET A 173 -16.65 -3.62 -10.17
C MET A 173 -18.14 -3.96 -10.14
N THR A 174 -18.46 -5.25 -10.22
CA THR A 174 -19.81 -5.74 -10.02
C THR A 174 -19.92 -6.28 -8.60
N PHE A 175 -20.77 -5.64 -7.79
CA PHE A 175 -21.05 -6.07 -6.43
C PHE A 175 -22.30 -6.96 -6.43
N SER A 176 -22.15 -8.17 -5.92
CA SER A 176 -23.25 -9.09 -5.64
C SER A 176 -23.65 -9.01 -4.16
N GLN A 177 -24.94 -9.20 -3.88
CA GLN A 177 -25.45 -9.41 -2.52
C GLN A 177 -25.46 -10.89 -2.15
#